data_AF-A0A923MN12-F1
#
_entry.id   AF-A0A923MN12-F1
#
_cell.length_a   1.000
_cell.length_b   1.000
_cell.length_c   1.000
_cell.angle_alpha   90.00
_cell.angle_beta   90.00
_cell.angle_gamma   90.00
#
_symmetry.space_group_name_H-M   'P 1'
#
loop_
_entity.id
_entity.type
_entity.pdbx_description
1 polymer ?
#
loop_
_entity_poly.entity_id
_entity_poly.type
_entity_poly.pdbx_seq_one_letter_code
_entity_poly.pdbx_strand_id
1 'polypeptide(L)'
;MKPQNKKRFRAAVLLLILLFVLSACSRGQSESSPPESSPPVSTEQEETAQPETEQPETPDVAANEAVLYIGTRDGGFTEYPMTYEGTLTPEILIAGIADLTGWDMTLAENVTTGKGGMSVCFADSSALFNGPPDPQNEEFFMFDAEQLAQTILDSTQKTLQMGFTGEGGDPDALDIYYYMEGEKPLELPDIGREWPLDQPYAW
;
A
#
# COMPACT_ATOMS: atom_id res chain seq x y z
N MET A 1 46.30 -39.22 -9.70
CA MET A 1 46.70 -38.63 -8.41
C MET A 1 45.54 -37.79 -7.86
N LYS A 2 45.02 -38.15 -6.69
CA LYS A 2 44.16 -37.32 -5.84
C LYS A 2 44.76 -37.44 -4.44
N PRO A 3 44.90 -36.33 -3.70
CA PRO A 3 44.12 -36.18 -2.46
C PRO A 3 43.72 -34.70 -2.22
N GLN A 4 42.47 -34.40 -1.87
CA GLN A 4 41.86 -34.30 -0.51
C GLN A 4 41.65 -32.83 -0.05
N ASN A 5 40.37 -32.48 0.06
CA ASN A 5 39.68 -31.76 1.13
C ASN A 5 40.50 -31.14 2.29
N LYS A 6 40.09 -29.95 2.72
CA LYS A 6 39.94 -29.67 4.16
C LYS A 6 38.73 -28.77 4.45
N LYS A 7 37.83 -29.33 5.27
CA LYS A 7 36.66 -28.70 5.88
C LYS A 7 37.08 -27.75 7.02
N ARG A 8 36.32 -26.66 7.18
CA ARG A 8 35.93 -25.90 8.38
C ARG A 8 36.85 -25.93 9.61
N PHE A 9 37.27 -24.76 10.11
CA PHE A 9 37.78 -24.62 11.48
C PHE A 9 37.48 -23.22 12.10
N ARG A 10 36.56 -23.21 13.07
CA ARG A 10 36.53 -22.50 14.39
C ARG A 10 36.67 -20.97 14.42
N ALA A 11 35.70 -20.18 14.90
CA ALA A 11 35.12 -20.06 16.25
C ALA A 11 36.08 -19.47 17.32
N ALA A 12 35.61 -18.34 17.90
CA ALA A 12 35.83 -17.81 19.26
C ALA A 12 37.15 -17.09 19.65
N VAL A 13 37.02 -15.79 19.93
CA VAL A 13 37.78 -14.99 20.94
C VAL A 13 36.81 -13.86 21.39
N LEU A 14 35.93 -14.02 22.40
CA LEU A 14 36.12 -13.81 23.86
C LEU A 14 37.09 -12.65 24.21
N LEU A 15 36.65 -11.45 24.63
CA LEU A 15 36.06 -11.02 25.92
C LEU A 15 37.10 -10.21 26.74
N LEU A 16 36.61 -9.20 27.48
CA LEU A 16 37.25 -8.37 28.55
C LEU A 16 37.94 -7.09 28.05
N ILE A 17 37.77 -5.89 28.64
CA ILE A 17 37.72 -5.48 30.06
C ILE A 17 36.92 -4.14 30.15
N LEU A 18 35.77 -4.06 30.82
CA LEU A 18 35.48 -3.58 32.20
C LEU A 18 35.99 -2.17 32.62
N LEU A 19 34.99 -1.33 32.97
CA LEU A 19 34.88 -0.33 34.05
C LEU A 19 35.67 0.99 33.98
N PHE A 20 34.97 2.13 34.12
CA PHE A 20 35.27 3.18 35.11
C PHE A 20 34.01 4.06 35.42
N VAL A 21 33.42 3.79 36.59
CA VAL A 21 32.82 4.66 37.67
C VAL A 21 31.97 5.93 37.42
N LEU A 22 30.74 5.83 37.96
CA LEU A 22 29.97 6.69 38.90
C LEU A 22 30.48 8.11 39.30
N SER A 23 29.60 9.11 39.11
CA SER A 23 29.25 10.23 40.03
C SER A 23 27.95 10.87 39.50
N ALA A 24 26.77 10.86 40.17
CA ALA A 24 26.37 11.60 41.40
C ALA A 24 26.60 13.12 41.24
N CYS A 25 25.69 14.09 41.36
CA CYS A 25 24.31 14.31 41.85
C CYS A 25 23.76 15.51 41.01
N SER A 26 22.53 16.05 41.05
CA SER A 26 21.54 16.27 42.13
C SER A 26 20.21 16.71 41.46
N ARG A 27 19.04 16.19 41.86
CA ARG A 27 18.10 16.79 42.86
C ARG A 27 17.47 18.09 42.34
N GLY A 28 16.17 18.32 42.27
CA GLY A 28 14.90 17.70 42.68
C GLY A 28 13.80 18.69 42.18
N GLN A 29 12.52 18.64 42.48
CA GLN A 29 11.60 17.75 43.17
C GLN A 29 10.20 18.32 42.86
N SER A 30 9.28 17.41 42.54
CA SER A 30 7.83 17.36 42.70
C SER A 30 6.93 18.60 42.87
N GLU A 31 5.79 18.48 42.17
CA GLU A 31 4.40 18.72 42.61
C GLU A 31 3.92 20.12 42.99
N SER A 32 2.86 20.56 42.31
CA SER A 32 1.51 20.66 42.92
C SER A 32 0.46 21.02 41.87
N SER A 33 -0.69 20.36 41.93
CA SER A 33 -1.90 20.57 41.10
C SER A 33 -2.84 21.65 41.71
N PRO A 34 -4.09 21.85 41.23
CA PRO A 34 -4.72 23.16 40.97
C PRO A 34 -5.66 23.66 42.10
N PRO A 35 -6.36 24.79 41.91
CA PRO A 35 -7.83 24.79 41.97
C PRO A 35 -8.47 25.74 40.91
N GLU A 36 -9.61 25.44 40.27
CA GLU A 36 -11.02 25.45 40.71
C GLU A 36 -11.74 26.83 40.58
N SER A 37 -12.83 26.82 39.80
CA SER A 37 -14.12 27.55 39.92
C SER A 37 -14.32 29.08 39.69
N SER A 38 -14.95 29.38 38.53
CA SER A 38 -16.28 30.06 38.31
C SER A 38 -16.51 31.58 38.63
N PRO A 39 -17.61 32.26 38.19
CA PRO A 39 -17.62 33.50 37.39
C PRO A 39 -18.36 34.70 38.06
N PRO A 40 -18.58 35.86 37.38
CA PRO A 40 -19.95 36.26 36.98
C PRO A 40 -20.06 37.00 35.61
N VAL A 41 -21.11 36.80 34.77
CA VAL A 41 -22.38 37.58 34.64
C VAL A 41 -22.12 39.05 34.24
N SER A 42 -22.55 39.62 33.10
CA SER A 42 -23.93 39.72 32.57
C SER A 42 -24.00 40.42 31.18
N THR A 43 -24.96 40.01 30.32
CA THR A 43 -25.89 40.80 29.42
C THR A 43 -25.32 41.83 28.42
N GLU A 44 -25.71 41.97 27.13
CA GLU A 44 -26.98 41.88 26.35
C GLU A 44 -26.61 41.68 24.84
N GLN A 45 -27.18 40.72 24.09
CA GLN A 45 -28.37 40.78 23.20
C GLN A 45 -28.17 41.46 21.82
N GLU A 46 -28.22 40.67 20.72
CA GLU A 46 -28.99 40.87 19.45
C GLU A 46 -28.71 39.68 18.50
N GLU A 47 -29.53 38.63 18.49
CA GLU A 47 -30.62 38.33 17.53
C GLU A 47 -30.22 38.35 16.04
N THR A 48 -30.05 37.16 15.46
CA THR A 48 -30.61 36.83 14.14
C THR A 48 -30.74 35.31 14.01
N ALA A 49 -31.96 34.82 14.23
CA ALA A 49 -32.34 33.45 13.94
C ALA A 49 -32.49 33.27 12.43
N GLN A 50 -31.73 32.35 11.85
CA GLN A 50 -31.87 31.89 10.48
C GLN A 50 -32.42 30.45 10.52
N PRO A 51 -33.45 30.10 9.74
CA PRO A 51 -34.08 28.78 9.84
C PRO A 51 -33.13 27.69 9.32
N GLU A 52 -32.89 26.68 10.16
CA GLU A 52 -32.27 25.40 9.77
C GLU A 52 -33.02 24.84 8.56
N THR A 53 -32.30 24.74 7.46
CA THR A 53 -32.75 23.99 6.30
C THR A 53 -32.46 22.53 6.62
N GLU A 54 -33.48 21.74 6.92
CA GLU A 54 -33.37 20.29 7.02
C GLU A 54 -32.86 19.77 5.66
N GLN A 55 -31.56 19.50 5.58
CA GLN A 55 -30.95 18.81 4.47
C GLN A 55 -31.46 17.36 4.52
N PRO A 56 -31.95 16.79 3.40
CA PRO A 56 -32.33 15.38 3.39
C PRO A 56 -31.08 14.55 3.65
N GLU A 57 -31.06 13.83 4.76
CA GLU A 57 -30.06 12.80 5.04
C GLU A 57 -30.19 11.75 3.94
N THR A 58 -29.26 11.76 2.98
CA THR A 58 -29.03 10.63 2.10
C THR A 58 -28.80 9.40 2.98
N PRO A 59 -29.50 8.29 2.76
CA PRO A 59 -29.33 7.11 3.59
C PRO A 59 -27.86 6.69 3.54
N ASP A 60 -27.25 6.62 4.73
CA ASP A 60 -25.90 6.15 4.97
C ASP A 60 -25.82 4.68 4.54
N VAL A 61 -25.47 4.44 3.27
CA VAL A 61 -25.14 3.11 2.79
C VAL A 61 -23.85 2.73 3.49
N ALA A 62 -23.91 1.71 4.34
CA ALA A 62 -22.74 1.27 5.11
C ALA A 62 -21.58 0.93 4.16
N ALA A 63 -20.62 1.85 4.07
CA ALA A 63 -19.43 1.68 3.27
C ALA A 63 -18.44 0.80 4.03
N ASN A 64 -17.92 -0.22 3.36
CA ASN A 64 -16.82 -1.03 3.88
C ASN A 64 -15.49 -0.30 3.64
N GLU A 65 -14.45 -0.69 4.37
CA GLU A 65 -13.11 -0.12 4.25
C GLU A 65 -12.10 -1.15 3.69
N ALA A 66 -11.18 -0.67 2.86
CA ALA A 66 -10.01 -1.41 2.39
C ALA A 66 -8.79 -0.46 2.37
N VAL A 67 -7.60 -1.02 2.14
CA VAL A 67 -6.35 -0.27 2.03
C VAL A 67 -5.69 -0.58 0.69
N LEU A 68 -5.37 0.48 -0.05
CA LEU A 68 -4.56 0.43 -1.26
C LEU A 68 -3.10 0.67 -0.91
N TYR A 69 -2.20 -0.08 -1.55
CA TYR A 69 -0.77 -0.01 -1.32
C TYR A 69 -0.10 0.52 -2.58
N ILE A 70 0.40 1.75 -2.55
CA ILE A 70 1.04 2.39 -3.71
C ILE A 70 2.54 2.51 -3.48
N GLY A 71 3.34 1.98 -4.41
CA GLY A 71 4.79 2.03 -4.35
C GLY A 71 5.46 0.86 -5.04
N THR A 72 6.72 0.60 -4.68
CA THR A 72 7.51 -0.52 -5.22
C THR A 72 8.07 -1.36 -4.09
N ARG A 73 8.41 -2.63 -4.37
CA ARG A 73 9.01 -3.53 -3.37
C ARG A 73 10.29 -2.96 -2.75
N ASP A 74 11.12 -2.31 -3.57
CA ASP A 74 12.39 -1.73 -3.12
C ASP A 74 12.23 -0.36 -2.45
N GLY A 75 11.22 0.41 -2.87
CA GLY A 75 10.92 1.75 -2.33
C GLY A 75 10.01 1.74 -1.10
N GLY A 76 9.31 0.64 -0.84
CA GLY A 76 8.24 0.54 0.13
C GLY A 76 6.88 0.97 -0.45
N PHE A 77 5.83 0.71 0.32
CA PHE A 77 4.45 1.03 -0.03
C PHE A 77 3.88 2.07 0.93
N THR A 78 3.22 3.08 0.38
CA THR A 78 2.35 4.00 1.12
C THR A 78 0.93 3.44 1.13
N GLU A 79 0.28 3.52 2.29
CA GLU A 79 -1.08 3.03 2.50
C GLU A 79 -2.11 4.14 2.27
N TYR A 80 -3.13 3.85 1.49
CA TYR A 80 -4.24 4.75 1.21
C TYR A 80 -5.56 4.07 1.55
N PRO A 81 -6.30 4.55 2.57
CA PRO A 81 -7.61 4.00 2.88
C PRO A 81 -8.58 4.30 1.74
N MET A 82 -9.41 3.31 1.40
CA MET A 82 -10.51 3.48 0.45
C MET A 82 -11.79 2.92 1.06
N THR A 83 -12.92 3.48 0.65
CA THR A 83 -14.24 2.95 0.96
C THR A 83 -14.82 2.25 -0.27
N TYR A 84 -15.64 1.21 -0.04
CA TYR A 84 -16.33 0.50 -1.12
C TYR A 84 -17.67 -0.06 -0.64
N GLU A 85 -18.58 -0.32 -1.57
CA GLU A 85 -19.88 -0.92 -1.30
C GLU A 85 -19.93 -2.40 -1.72
N GLY A 86 -20.70 -3.20 -0.98
CA GLY A 86 -20.93 -4.61 -1.33
C GLY A 86 -19.76 -5.53 -0.97
N THR A 87 -19.52 -6.54 -1.81
CA THR A 87 -18.46 -7.53 -1.59
C THR A 87 -17.16 -7.08 -2.24
N LEU A 88 -16.06 -7.14 -1.49
CA LEU A 88 -14.74 -6.81 -2.04
C LEU A 88 -14.37 -7.79 -3.16
N THR A 89 -13.99 -7.24 -4.30
CA THR A 89 -13.49 -7.98 -5.46
C THR A 89 -12.12 -7.44 -5.86
N PRO A 90 -11.26 -8.25 -6.52
CA PRO A 90 -9.98 -7.76 -7.05
C PRO A 90 -10.16 -6.53 -7.95
N GLU A 91 -11.22 -6.52 -8.75
CA GLU A 91 -11.58 -5.41 -9.63
C GLU A 91 -11.86 -4.12 -8.86
N ILE A 92 -12.53 -4.19 -7.70
CA ILE A 92 -12.76 -3.02 -6.85
C ILE A 92 -11.43 -2.42 -6.35
N LEU A 93 -10.48 -3.27 -5.94
CA LEU A 93 -9.17 -2.78 -5.50
C LEU A 93 -8.36 -2.16 -6.65
N ILE A 94 -8.36 -2.79 -7.82
CA ILE A 94 -7.66 -2.29 -9.02
C ILE A 94 -8.30 -0.97 -9.50
N ALA A 95 -9.63 -0.88 -9.50
CA ALA A 95 -10.34 0.35 -9.79
C ALA A 95 -10.04 1.44 -8.73
N GLY A 96 -9.93 1.07 -7.46
CA GLY A 96 -9.51 1.99 -6.39
C GLY A 96 -8.12 2.59 -6.65
N ILE A 97 -7.16 1.80 -7.17
CA ILE A 97 -5.85 2.32 -7.59
C ILE A 97 -6.02 3.33 -8.73
N ALA A 98 -6.84 3.02 -9.75
CA ALA A 98 -7.10 3.94 -10.85
C ALA A 98 -7.72 5.26 -10.37
N ASP A 99 -8.73 5.20 -9.51
CA ASP A 99 -9.41 6.38 -8.97
C ASP A 99 -8.46 7.25 -8.13
N LEU A 100 -7.57 6.61 -7.36
CA LEU A 100 -6.58 7.29 -6.53
C LEU A 100 -5.49 7.96 -7.37
N THR A 101 -4.91 7.25 -8.34
CA THR A 101 -3.71 7.71 -9.06
C THR A 101 -4.03 8.47 -10.35
N GLY A 102 -5.22 8.26 -10.91
CA GLY A 102 -5.61 8.73 -12.24
C GLY A 102 -5.08 7.86 -13.38
N TRP A 103 -4.37 6.77 -13.11
CA TRP A 103 -3.90 5.85 -14.15
C TRP A 103 -5.05 5.04 -14.74
N ASP A 104 -5.04 4.81 -16.06
CA ASP A 104 -5.93 3.84 -16.66
C ASP A 104 -5.50 2.43 -16.23
N MET A 105 -6.27 1.79 -15.35
CA MET A 105 -6.04 0.41 -14.90
C MET A 105 -7.03 -0.58 -15.53
N THR A 106 -7.61 -0.24 -16.70
CA THR A 106 -8.59 -1.08 -17.38
C THR A 106 -8.06 -2.49 -17.58
N LEU A 107 -8.88 -3.48 -17.24
CA LEU A 107 -8.59 -4.89 -17.45
C LEU A 107 -9.24 -5.39 -18.73
N ALA A 108 -8.54 -6.25 -19.47
CA ALA A 108 -9.10 -6.94 -20.64
C ALA A 108 -10.04 -8.10 -20.22
N GLU A 109 -9.75 -8.72 -19.08
CA GLU A 109 -10.50 -9.84 -18.52
C GLU A 109 -10.65 -9.68 -17.01
N ASN A 110 -11.69 -10.29 -16.43
CA ASN A 110 -11.84 -10.34 -14.97
C ASN A 110 -10.64 -11.05 -14.34
N VAL A 111 -10.28 -10.66 -13.13
CA VAL A 111 -9.20 -11.30 -12.36
C VAL A 111 -9.60 -12.75 -12.08
N THR A 112 -8.77 -13.68 -12.54
CA THR A 112 -8.98 -15.10 -12.27
C THR A 112 -8.39 -15.44 -10.91
N THR A 113 -9.18 -16.06 -10.03
CA THR A 113 -8.74 -16.53 -8.70
C THR A 113 -8.77 -18.05 -8.63
N GLY A 114 -7.68 -18.69 -8.19
CA GLY A 114 -7.64 -20.15 -8.04
C GLY A 114 -6.32 -20.67 -7.48
N LYS A 115 -6.24 -21.94 -7.06
CA LYS A 115 -5.02 -22.69 -6.64
C LYS A 115 -3.96 -21.94 -5.77
N GLY A 116 -4.32 -20.85 -5.08
CA GLY A 116 -3.37 -20.05 -4.29
C GLY A 116 -2.80 -18.82 -4.99
N GLY A 117 -3.37 -18.39 -6.12
CA GLY A 117 -2.96 -17.17 -6.80
C GLY A 117 -4.09 -16.45 -7.55
N MET A 118 -3.75 -15.27 -8.07
CA MET A 118 -4.60 -14.44 -8.92
C MET A 118 -3.89 -14.07 -10.21
N SER A 119 -4.63 -14.04 -11.31
CA SER A 119 -4.11 -13.63 -12.62
C SER A 119 -4.82 -12.37 -13.10
N VAL A 120 -4.05 -11.35 -13.45
CA VAL A 120 -4.53 -10.02 -13.86
C VAL A 120 -4.13 -9.77 -15.32
N CYS A 121 -5.11 -9.40 -16.14
CA CYS A 121 -4.90 -9.06 -17.55
C CYS A 121 -5.21 -7.58 -17.77
N PHE A 122 -4.18 -6.73 -17.80
CA PHE A 122 -4.37 -5.33 -18.18
C PHE A 122 -4.74 -5.23 -19.66
N ALA A 123 -5.66 -4.32 -19.99
CA ALA A 123 -6.00 -4.03 -21.37
C ALA A 123 -4.86 -3.23 -22.03
N ASP A 124 -4.75 -3.37 -23.35
CA ASP A 124 -3.81 -2.59 -24.18
C ASP A 124 -4.05 -1.07 -24.07
N SER A 125 -5.22 -0.62 -23.58
CA SER A 125 -5.53 0.79 -23.32
C SER A 125 -4.97 1.31 -21.98
N SER A 126 -4.57 0.42 -21.08
CA SER A 126 -4.11 0.79 -19.74
C SER A 126 -2.83 1.64 -19.76
N ALA A 127 -2.58 2.32 -18.65
CA ALA A 127 -1.39 3.13 -18.43
C ALA A 127 -0.10 2.30 -18.49
N LEU A 128 -0.19 0.98 -18.27
CA LEU A 128 0.94 0.08 -18.42
C LEU A 128 1.52 0.10 -19.85
N PHE A 129 0.68 0.31 -20.86
CA PHE A 129 1.08 0.36 -22.27
C PHE A 129 1.06 1.77 -22.87
N ASN A 130 0.23 2.68 -22.33
CA ASN A 130 0.05 4.02 -22.90
C ASN A 130 0.70 5.13 -22.07
N GLY A 131 1.27 4.81 -20.91
CA GLY A 131 1.79 5.80 -19.98
C GLY A 131 0.70 6.42 -19.10
N PRO A 132 1.08 7.35 -18.21
CA PRO A 132 0.15 8.00 -17.30
C PRO A 132 -0.66 9.08 -18.06
N PRO A 133 -1.80 9.56 -17.52
CA PRO A 133 -2.57 10.64 -18.15
C PRO A 133 -1.77 11.95 -18.24
N ASP A 134 -2.18 12.84 -19.14
CA ASP A 134 -1.68 14.22 -19.23
C ASP A 134 -2.83 15.22 -19.01
N PRO A 135 -2.82 16.02 -17.92
CA PRO A 135 -1.78 16.09 -16.87
C PRO A 135 -1.82 14.90 -15.90
N GLN A 136 -0.66 14.58 -15.32
CA GLN A 136 -0.54 13.58 -14.26
C GLN A 136 -1.01 14.14 -12.91
N ASN A 137 -1.43 13.26 -12.00
CA ASN A 137 -1.54 13.59 -10.58
C ASN A 137 -0.14 13.88 -10.00
N GLU A 138 0.03 15.02 -9.32
CA GLU A 138 1.32 15.46 -8.78
C GLU A 138 1.89 14.50 -7.71
N GLU A 139 1.02 13.83 -6.93
CA GLU A 139 1.45 12.87 -5.90
C GLU A 139 1.95 11.55 -6.50
N PHE A 140 1.39 11.15 -7.64
CA PHE A 140 1.69 9.88 -8.31
C PHE A 140 2.47 10.09 -9.61
N PHE A 141 3.22 11.19 -9.69
CA PHE A 141 3.96 11.56 -10.88
C PHE A 141 5.05 10.52 -11.20
N MET A 142 5.06 10.02 -12.43
CA MET A 142 6.07 9.09 -12.94
C MET A 142 6.95 9.75 -13.99
N PHE A 143 8.26 9.53 -13.87
CA PHE A 143 9.27 10.15 -14.74
C PHE A 143 9.49 9.37 -16.04
N ASP A 144 9.32 8.05 -15.99
CA ASP A 144 9.54 7.17 -17.13
C ASP A 144 8.66 5.92 -17.09
N ALA A 145 8.67 5.18 -18.19
CA ALA A 145 7.85 3.99 -18.37
C ALA A 145 8.28 2.82 -17.46
N GLU A 146 9.56 2.71 -17.11
CA GLU A 146 10.04 1.63 -16.24
C GLU A 146 9.53 1.85 -14.81
N GLN A 147 9.65 3.07 -14.30
CA GLN A 147 9.13 3.48 -13.00
C GLN A 147 7.60 3.30 -12.93
N LEU A 148 6.88 3.74 -13.96
CA LEU A 148 5.41 3.58 -14.00
C LEU A 148 5.02 2.10 -13.99
N ALA A 149 5.60 1.30 -14.88
CA ALA A 149 5.28 -0.11 -14.98
C ALA A 149 5.59 -0.86 -13.68
N GLN A 150 6.75 -0.62 -13.06
CA GLN A 150 7.10 -1.22 -11.77
C GLN A 150 6.06 -0.84 -10.71
N THR A 151 5.74 0.44 -10.63
CA THR A 151 4.82 0.94 -9.61
C THR A 151 3.42 0.34 -9.80
N ILE A 152 2.90 0.29 -11.03
CA ILE A 152 1.60 -0.32 -11.32
C ILE A 152 1.58 -1.79 -10.91
N LEU A 153 2.57 -2.57 -11.34
CA LEU A 153 2.60 -4.02 -11.11
C LEU A 153 2.86 -4.36 -9.63
N ASP A 154 3.77 -3.66 -8.95
CA ASP A 154 4.06 -3.87 -7.52
C ASP A 154 2.87 -3.43 -6.65
N SER A 155 2.26 -2.27 -6.94
CA SER A 155 1.11 -1.75 -6.17
C SER A 155 -0.11 -2.65 -6.30
N THR A 156 -0.39 -3.12 -7.53
CA THR A 156 -1.48 -4.07 -7.79
C THR A 156 -1.22 -5.38 -7.05
N GLN A 157 0.00 -5.92 -7.15
CA GLN A 157 0.35 -7.16 -6.45
C GLN A 157 0.15 -7.01 -4.94
N LYS A 158 0.73 -5.97 -4.34
CA LYS A 158 0.68 -5.80 -2.89
C LYS A 158 -0.75 -5.57 -2.41
N THR A 159 -1.52 -4.77 -3.13
CA THR A 159 -2.92 -4.49 -2.80
C THR A 159 -3.77 -5.77 -2.83
N LEU A 160 -3.63 -6.60 -3.86
CA LEU A 160 -4.36 -7.87 -3.94
C LEU A 160 -3.93 -8.87 -2.86
N GLN A 161 -2.64 -8.99 -2.60
CA GLN A 161 -2.10 -9.83 -1.54
C GLN A 161 -2.65 -9.46 -0.16
N MET A 162 -2.66 -8.17 0.17
CA MET A 162 -3.19 -7.71 1.45
C MET A 162 -4.72 -7.83 1.53
N GLY A 163 -5.42 -7.58 0.42
CA GLY A 163 -6.88 -7.65 0.36
C GLY A 163 -7.47 -9.06 0.44
N PHE A 164 -6.74 -10.08 0.00
CA PHE A 164 -7.31 -11.42 -0.21
C PHE A 164 -6.63 -12.58 0.51
N THR A 165 -5.53 -12.35 1.21
CA THR A 165 -4.90 -13.39 2.03
C THR A 165 -5.71 -13.76 3.29
N GLY A 166 -6.55 -12.84 3.77
CA GLY A 166 -7.38 -13.05 4.95
C GLY A 166 -6.62 -12.95 6.28
N GLU A 167 -7.37 -12.94 7.38
CA GLU A 167 -6.81 -12.71 8.72
C GLU A 167 -5.81 -13.81 9.12
N GLY A 168 -4.60 -13.41 9.48
CA GLY A 168 -3.53 -14.32 9.93
C GLY A 168 -2.87 -15.15 8.83
N GLY A 169 -3.24 -14.95 7.56
CA GLY A 169 -2.52 -15.51 6.42
C GLY A 169 -1.23 -14.75 6.11
N ASP A 170 -0.36 -15.36 5.28
CA ASP A 170 0.85 -14.72 4.77
C ASP A 170 0.56 -14.06 3.42
N PRO A 171 0.59 -12.70 3.30
CA PRO A 171 0.29 -12.01 2.06
C PRO A 171 1.19 -12.43 0.91
N ASP A 172 2.45 -12.75 1.21
CA ASP A 172 3.45 -13.11 0.20
C ASP A 172 3.25 -14.54 -0.32
N ALA A 173 2.34 -15.32 0.27
CA ALA A 173 1.95 -16.65 -0.20
C ALA A 173 0.86 -16.64 -1.29
N LEU A 174 0.21 -15.49 -1.53
CA LEU A 174 -0.71 -15.32 -2.65
C LEU A 174 0.10 -14.92 -3.90
N ASP A 175 0.24 -15.85 -4.83
CA ASP A 175 0.94 -15.61 -6.09
C ASP A 175 0.11 -14.71 -7.00
N ILE A 176 0.72 -13.67 -7.57
CA ILE A 176 0.06 -12.80 -8.56
C ILE A 176 0.75 -12.99 -9.91
N TYR A 177 -0.03 -13.16 -10.97
CA TYR A 177 0.43 -13.36 -12.34
C TYR A 177 -0.10 -12.23 -13.22
N TYR A 178 0.73 -11.74 -14.14
CA TYR A 178 0.32 -10.76 -15.15
C TYR A 178 0.45 -11.34 -16.54
N TYR A 179 -0.52 -11.03 -17.40
CA TYR A 179 -0.57 -11.55 -18.77
C TYR A 179 -1.29 -10.58 -19.71
N MET A 180 -1.16 -10.82 -21.01
CA MET A 180 -1.90 -10.10 -22.05
C MET A 180 -3.06 -10.94 -22.60
N GLU A 181 -4.02 -10.28 -23.24
CA GLU A 181 -5.20 -10.91 -23.84
C GLU A 181 -4.81 -12.07 -24.78
N GLY A 182 -5.55 -13.17 -24.67
CA GLY A 182 -5.29 -14.39 -25.43
C GLY A 182 -4.21 -15.28 -24.81
N GLU A 183 -4.07 -15.24 -23.47
CA GLU A 183 -3.15 -16.09 -22.69
C GLU A 183 -1.70 -15.98 -23.18
N LYS A 184 -1.18 -14.76 -23.28
CA LYS A 184 0.22 -14.50 -23.66
C LYS A 184 1.02 -13.93 -22.49
N PRO A 185 2.34 -14.17 -22.45
CA PRO A 185 3.23 -13.48 -21.50
C PRO A 185 2.96 -11.97 -21.48
N LEU A 186 3.13 -11.32 -20.33
CA LEU A 186 3.13 -9.87 -20.29
C LEU A 186 4.42 -9.38 -20.95
N GLU A 187 4.33 -8.65 -22.04
CA GLU A 187 5.47 -8.05 -22.72
C GLU A 187 5.39 -6.52 -22.65
N LEU A 188 6.46 -5.88 -22.19
CA LEU A 188 6.61 -4.42 -22.19
C LEU A 188 7.86 -4.05 -23.00
N PRO A 189 7.76 -3.96 -24.34
CA PRO A 189 8.90 -3.72 -25.22
C PRO A 189 9.63 -2.40 -24.95
N ASP A 190 8.90 -1.37 -24.53
CA ASP A 190 9.45 -0.02 -24.27
C ASP A 190 10.48 -0.01 -23.13
N ILE A 191 10.40 -1.00 -22.23
CA ILE A 191 11.35 -1.19 -21.13
C ILE A 191 12.13 -2.51 -21.27
N GLY A 192 11.93 -3.24 -22.36
CA GLY A 192 12.62 -4.49 -22.66
C GLY A 192 12.37 -5.62 -21.66
N ARG A 193 11.17 -5.70 -21.08
CA ARG A 193 10.81 -6.71 -20.06
C ARG A 193 9.68 -7.63 -20.53
N GLU A 194 9.69 -8.85 -20.00
CA GLU A 194 8.68 -9.87 -20.24
C GLU A 194 8.47 -10.70 -18.95
N TRP A 195 7.22 -11.05 -18.65
CA TRP A 195 6.85 -11.96 -17.57
C TRP A 195 6.07 -13.17 -18.11
N PRO A 196 6.53 -14.41 -17.82
CA PRO A 196 5.87 -15.61 -18.30
C PRO A 196 4.58 -15.91 -17.52
N LEU A 197 3.65 -16.59 -18.17
CA LEU A 197 2.34 -16.97 -17.60
C LEU A 197 2.42 -17.93 -16.42
N ASP A 198 3.46 -18.76 -16.38
CA ASP A 198 3.59 -19.89 -15.47
C ASP A 198 4.48 -19.58 -14.26
N GLN A 199 4.87 -18.31 -14.06
CA GLN A 199 5.64 -17.87 -12.91
C GLN A 199 4.97 -16.68 -12.24
N PRO A 200 4.92 -16.65 -10.89
CA PRO A 200 4.47 -15.47 -10.16
C PRO A 200 5.31 -14.26 -10.54
N TYR A 201 4.67 -13.10 -10.57
CA TYR A 201 5.31 -11.84 -10.86
C TYR A 201 6.41 -11.51 -9.85
N ALA A 202 7.58 -11.23 -10.41
CA ALA A 202 8.71 -10.60 -9.76
C ALA A 202 9.30 -9.60 -10.75
N TRP A 203 9.53 -8.37 -10.30
CA TRP A 203 10.23 -7.34 -11.08
C TRP A 203 11.68 -7.72 -11.37
#